data_AF-A0A2D6A8I8-F1
#
_entry.id   AF-A0A2D6A8I8-F1
#
_cell.length_a   1.000
_cell.length_b   1.000
_cell.length_c   1.000
_cell.angle_alpha   90.00
_cell.angle_beta   90.00
_cell.angle_gamma   90.00
#
_symmetry.space_group_name_H-M   'P 1'
#
loop_
_entity.id
_entity.type
_entity.pdbx_description
1 polymer ?
#
loop_
_entity_poly.entity_id
_entity_poly.type
_entity_poly.pdbx_seq_one_letter_code
_entity_poly.pdbx_strand_id
1 'polypeptide(L)'
;MSERSIACANCGARYKLPESFNAAKVRCKKCGAVIEIASSLVTPNAPKPAEPKAEPKAPASAARSSGRGSPRSGAGRRSSRRDKGADADEAEAPKRGGRRAGRTAASRSGRSRGGPGGDDGDEQKSKMPLFAGIGAAVAIAVIAFIVFGGNKKDDTTNGKPGPTIAGKPEVADNTPEKVNPKKTGSAPAEATTKKGDTGEATPATTKKQTKKVAKKPAKKPAKKPAGITPFDAKTLPELDYPSDVDDAEKARINELALTAFEDDAIHGKRASDALVRLGRTALPGIYNQLRKANYMDEFQAMQGFMMHKAIEEMLLGRNLGYKPPEPGMPIKKEDAYWNAKCVKALHRFWTKTLEDGDKAAWDGFMERRKKFLRDQGNK
;
A
#
# COMPACT_ATOMS: atom_id res chain seq x y z
N MET A 1 3.60 -12.33 -45.89
CA MET A 1 3.38 -11.34 -44.82
C MET A 1 4.56 -11.44 -43.89
N SER A 2 5.37 -10.39 -43.77
CA SER A 2 6.55 -10.44 -42.90
C SER A 2 6.10 -10.22 -41.45
N GLU A 3 6.56 -11.08 -40.54
CA GLU A 3 6.28 -10.99 -39.10
C GLU A 3 7.54 -10.52 -38.38
N ARG A 4 7.41 -9.60 -37.42
CA ARG A 4 8.53 -9.20 -36.55
C ARG A 4 8.42 -9.90 -35.20
N SER A 5 9.52 -10.46 -34.70
CA SER A 5 9.55 -11.10 -33.38
C SER A 5 10.23 -10.19 -32.35
N ILE A 6 9.59 -9.97 -31.20
CA ILE A 6 10.13 -9.17 -30.09
C ILE A 6 10.17 -10.04 -28.83
N ALA A 7 11.20 -9.89 -28.00
CA ALA A 7 11.31 -10.57 -26.71
C ALA A 7 11.09 -9.59 -25.56
N CYS A 8 10.32 -9.99 -24.55
CA CYS A 8 10.18 -9.23 -23.32
C CYS A 8 11.48 -9.28 -22.51
N ALA A 9 12.06 -8.12 -22.19
CA ALA A 9 13.28 -8.03 -21.39
C ALA A 9 13.11 -8.60 -19.97
N ASN A 10 11.93 -8.46 -19.37
CA ASN A 10 11.69 -8.89 -17.99
C ASN A 10 11.53 -10.43 -17.87
N CYS A 11 10.72 -11.06 -18.73
CA CYS A 11 10.41 -12.49 -18.60
C CYS A 11 10.85 -13.40 -19.76
N GLY A 12 11.51 -12.84 -20.79
CA GLY A 12 12.02 -13.58 -21.95
C GLY A 12 10.95 -14.11 -22.93
N ALA A 13 9.66 -13.82 -22.70
CA ALA A 13 8.59 -14.26 -23.59
C ALA A 13 8.72 -13.61 -24.98
N ARG A 14 8.64 -14.42 -26.04
CA ARG A 14 8.71 -13.96 -27.44
C ARG A 14 7.31 -13.78 -28.01
N TYR A 15 7.09 -12.64 -28.69
CA TYR A 15 5.83 -12.29 -29.34
C TYR A 15 6.07 -12.03 -30.82
N LYS A 16 5.14 -12.48 -31.65
CA LYS A 16 5.08 -12.16 -33.07
C LYS A 16 4.11 -11.01 -33.27
N LEU A 17 4.58 -9.93 -33.86
CA LEU A 17 3.77 -8.77 -34.21
C LEU A 17 3.65 -8.65 -35.74
N PRO A 18 2.44 -8.37 -36.26
CA PRO A 18 2.28 -8.09 -37.67
C PRO A 18 2.98 -6.77 -38.01
N GLU A 19 3.48 -6.64 -39.25
CA GLU A 19 4.14 -5.41 -39.72
C GLU A 19 3.23 -4.17 -39.69
N SER A 20 1.91 -4.36 -39.70
CA SER A 20 0.93 -3.27 -39.60
C SER A 20 0.79 -2.69 -38.17
N PHE A 21 1.52 -3.22 -37.19
CA PHE A 21 1.43 -2.78 -35.80
C PHE A 21 2.23 -1.48 -35.56
N ASN A 22 1.53 -0.35 -35.41
CA ASN A 22 2.12 0.99 -35.34
C ASN A 22 2.23 1.59 -33.92
N ALA A 23 1.88 0.86 -32.87
CA ALA A 23 1.99 1.41 -31.51
C ALA A 23 3.44 1.38 -31.02
N ALA A 24 3.89 2.46 -30.37
CA ALA A 24 5.25 2.55 -29.83
C ALA A 24 5.51 1.63 -28.62
N LYS A 25 4.44 1.17 -27.96
CA LYS A 25 4.50 0.39 -26.72
C LYS A 25 3.54 -0.81 -26.76
N VAL A 26 3.99 -1.95 -26.25
CA VAL A 26 3.18 -3.18 -26.08
C VAL A 26 3.34 -3.73 -24.67
N ARG A 27 2.24 -4.17 -24.05
CA ARG A 27 2.29 -4.88 -22.75
C ARG A 27 2.54 -6.37 -22.95
N CYS A 28 3.52 -6.91 -22.23
CA CYS A 28 3.80 -8.34 -22.20
C CYS A 28 2.64 -9.09 -21.53
N LYS A 29 2.03 -10.04 -22.26
CA LYS A 29 0.89 -10.84 -21.74
C LYS A 29 1.25 -11.72 -20.54
N LYS A 30 2.53 -12.07 -20.35
CA LYS A 30 2.98 -12.98 -19.28
C LYS A 30 3.28 -12.26 -17.96
N CYS A 31 3.87 -11.07 -18.01
CA CYS A 31 4.35 -10.35 -16.81
C CYS A 31 3.83 -8.92 -16.68
N GLY A 32 3.05 -8.41 -17.64
CA GLY A 32 2.48 -7.06 -17.61
C GLY A 32 3.44 -5.93 -18.01
N ALA A 33 4.75 -6.19 -18.04
CA ALA A 33 5.75 -5.17 -18.38
C ALA A 33 5.50 -4.52 -19.75
N VAL A 34 5.70 -3.20 -19.83
CA VAL A 34 5.59 -2.42 -21.07
C VAL A 34 6.90 -2.52 -21.85
N ILE A 35 6.83 -2.96 -23.10
CA ILE A 35 7.95 -3.09 -24.05
C ILE A 35 7.88 -1.92 -25.03
N GLU A 36 8.93 -1.13 -25.12
CA GLU A 36 9.06 -0.07 -26.13
C GLU A 36 9.58 -0.67 -27.45
N ILE A 37 8.77 -0.59 -28.50
CA ILE A 37 9.05 -1.22 -29.80
C ILE A 37 10.11 -0.43 -30.57
N ALA A 38 10.18 0.89 -30.37
CA ALA A 38 11.12 1.79 -31.05
C ALA A 38 12.60 1.45 -30.78
N SER A 39 12.92 0.87 -29.62
CA SER A 39 14.30 0.61 -29.18
C SER A 39 14.84 -0.77 -29.57
N SER A 40 14.01 -1.64 -30.15
CA SER A 40 14.36 -3.03 -30.48
C SER A 40 14.65 -3.27 -31.97
N LEU A 41 14.75 -2.20 -32.77
CA LEU A 41 15.20 -2.24 -34.16
C LEU A 41 16.74 -2.37 -34.30
N VAL A 42 17.44 -2.78 -33.24
CA VAL A 42 18.84 -3.21 -33.35
C VAL A 42 18.86 -4.57 -34.04
N THR A 43 19.11 -4.52 -35.34
CA THR A 43 19.35 -5.65 -36.23
C THR A 43 20.31 -6.65 -35.58
N PRO A 44 19.90 -7.89 -35.26
CA PRO A 44 20.82 -8.92 -34.81
C PRO A 44 21.52 -9.51 -36.04
N ASN A 45 22.31 -8.71 -36.75
CA ASN A 45 23.26 -9.19 -37.75
C ASN A 45 24.26 -8.10 -38.16
N ALA A 46 25.03 -7.59 -37.20
CA ALA A 46 26.29 -6.92 -37.50
C ALA A 46 27.42 -7.95 -37.34
N PRO A 47 28.16 -8.31 -38.41
CA PRO A 47 29.29 -9.23 -38.31
C PRO A 47 30.37 -8.66 -37.39
N LYS A 48 30.92 -9.54 -36.54
CA LYS A 48 32.02 -9.31 -35.61
C LYS A 48 33.18 -8.57 -36.31
N PRO A 49 33.66 -7.41 -35.83
CA PRO A 49 34.84 -6.76 -36.38
C PRO A 49 36.06 -7.67 -36.27
N ALA A 50 36.79 -7.81 -37.37
CA ALA A 50 38.02 -8.59 -37.46
C ALA A 50 39.11 -7.97 -36.57
N GLU A 51 39.74 -8.81 -35.74
CA GLU A 51 40.95 -8.49 -34.98
C GLU A 51 42.11 -8.11 -35.93
N PRO A 52 42.87 -7.06 -35.63
CA PRO A 52 44.09 -6.75 -36.37
C PRO A 52 45.16 -7.83 -36.14
N LYS A 53 45.65 -8.33 -37.28
CA LYS A 53 46.65 -9.38 -37.44
C LYS A 53 48.03 -8.86 -37.01
N ALA A 54 48.55 -9.32 -35.87
CA ALA A 54 49.94 -9.11 -35.47
C ALA A 54 50.86 -10.18 -36.10
N GLU A 55 51.99 -9.72 -36.62
CA GLU A 55 53.05 -10.50 -37.25
C GLU A 55 53.90 -11.34 -36.25
N PRO A 56 54.61 -12.37 -36.74
CA PRO A 56 55.05 -13.51 -35.94
C PRO A 56 56.48 -13.35 -35.37
N LYS A 57 56.68 -13.83 -34.13
CA LYS A 57 57.99 -14.29 -33.65
C LYS A 57 57.89 -15.71 -33.07
N ALA A 58 58.92 -16.48 -33.39
CA ALA A 58 59.09 -17.92 -33.33
C ALA A 58 59.27 -18.51 -31.88
N PRO A 59 59.31 -19.85 -31.71
CA PRO A 59 58.73 -20.55 -30.55
C PRO A 59 59.71 -21.23 -29.58
N ALA A 60 59.23 -21.50 -28.36
CA ALA A 60 59.58 -22.60 -27.45
C ALA A 60 58.54 -22.58 -26.30
N SER A 61 58.02 -23.64 -25.67
CA SER A 61 58.16 -25.09 -25.75
C SER A 61 56.98 -25.70 -24.95
N ALA A 62 56.57 -26.90 -25.36
CA ALA A 62 55.58 -27.84 -24.80
C ALA A 62 55.08 -27.72 -23.34
N ALA A 63 53.76 -27.86 -23.16
CA ALA A 63 53.17 -28.80 -22.20
C ALA A 63 51.74 -29.20 -22.61
N ARG A 64 51.53 -30.51 -22.74
CA ARG A 64 50.26 -31.18 -23.06
C ARG A 64 49.42 -31.33 -21.78
N SER A 65 48.10 -31.21 -21.87
CA SER A 65 47.19 -32.23 -21.32
C SER A 65 45.80 -32.15 -21.93
N SER A 66 45.41 -33.29 -22.47
CA SER A 66 44.14 -33.71 -23.05
C SER A 66 42.96 -33.71 -22.06
N GLY A 67 41.77 -33.42 -22.56
CA GLY A 67 40.51 -33.64 -21.83
C GLY A 67 39.28 -33.55 -22.72
N ARG A 68 39.17 -34.45 -23.71
CA ARG A 68 37.97 -34.69 -24.52
C ARG A 68 36.97 -35.51 -23.70
N GLY A 69 35.69 -35.14 -23.69
CA GLY A 69 34.64 -36.02 -23.17
C GLY A 69 33.28 -35.35 -23.01
N SER A 70 32.51 -35.25 -24.10
CA SER A 70 31.04 -35.37 -24.05
C SER A 70 30.69 -36.86 -23.79
N PRO A 71 29.53 -37.27 -23.23
CA PRO A 71 28.23 -36.98 -23.84
C PRO A 71 26.97 -36.93 -22.93
N ARG A 72 25.94 -36.36 -23.55
CA ARG A 72 24.49 -36.66 -23.53
C ARG A 72 23.99 -37.93 -22.80
N SER A 73 22.79 -37.75 -22.22
CA SER A 73 21.64 -38.69 -22.08
C SER A 73 21.55 -39.69 -20.91
N GLY A 74 20.34 -39.77 -20.34
CA GLY A 74 19.89 -40.78 -19.36
C GLY A 74 18.87 -40.18 -18.38
N ALA A 75 17.59 -40.04 -18.71
CA ALA A 75 16.55 -41.08 -18.58
C ALA A 75 16.36 -41.62 -17.15
N GLY A 76 15.18 -41.38 -16.57
CA GLY A 76 14.46 -42.44 -15.86
C GLY A 76 14.12 -42.26 -14.38
N ARG A 77 12.81 -42.11 -14.14
CA ARG A 77 11.95 -43.05 -13.36
C ARG A 77 11.94 -43.02 -11.81
N ARG A 78 10.69 -43.23 -11.34
CA ARG A 78 10.16 -43.79 -10.06
C ARG A 78 10.05 -42.78 -8.92
N SER A 79 8.93 -42.57 -8.23
CA SER A 79 7.82 -43.41 -7.76
C SER A 79 8.19 -44.47 -6.72
N SER A 80 8.14 -44.10 -5.44
CA SER A 80 7.74 -44.95 -4.30
C SER A 80 7.58 -44.04 -3.08
N ARG A 81 6.37 -43.88 -2.52
CA ARG A 81 5.79 -44.74 -1.49
C ARG A 81 6.71 -44.98 -0.29
N ARG A 82 6.26 -44.42 0.84
CA ARG A 82 6.08 -45.08 2.14
C ARG A 82 7.37 -45.46 2.87
N ASP A 83 7.69 -44.68 3.90
CA ASP A 83 8.25 -45.22 5.13
C ASP A 83 7.42 -44.73 6.33
N LYS A 84 6.86 -45.72 7.02
CA LYS A 84 6.05 -45.68 8.23
C LYS A 84 6.46 -46.93 9.02
N GLY A 85 6.96 -46.73 10.24
CA GLY A 85 7.34 -47.76 11.22
C GLY A 85 8.72 -47.42 11.79
N ALA A 86 8.92 -46.99 13.05
CA ALA A 86 8.49 -47.45 14.37
C ALA A 86 9.44 -48.50 14.97
N ASP A 87 10.08 -48.13 16.10
CA ASP A 87 10.51 -48.92 17.27
C ASP A 87 10.67 -47.86 18.40
N ALA A 88 9.99 -47.82 19.56
CA ALA A 88 9.57 -48.78 20.61
C ALA A 88 10.57 -48.85 21.78
N ASP A 89 10.14 -48.38 22.97
CA ASP A 89 10.37 -48.89 24.35
C ASP A 89 9.96 -47.80 25.38
N GLU A 90 9.35 -48.03 26.56
CA GLU A 90 8.53 -49.08 27.16
C GLU A 90 7.94 -48.51 28.50
N ALA A 91 6.90 -49.17 29.05
CA ALA A 91 6.23 -49.02 30.37
C ALA A 91 5.23 -47.84 30.56
N GLU A 92 4.00 -47.98 31.08
CA GLU A 92 3.31 -49.08 31.79
C GLU A 92 1.77 -48.91 31.69
N ALA A 93 1.02 -50.00 31.84
CA ALA A 93 -0.44 -50.18 31.64
C ALA A 93 -1.29 -49.72 32.87
N PRO A 94 -2.65 -49.89 32.99
CA PRO A 94 -3.55 -50.74 32.20
C PRO A 94 -5.05 -50.33 31.95
N LYS A 95 -5.61 -51.01 30.92
CA LYS A 95 -6.94 -51.67 30.79
C LYS A 95 -8.26 -50.86 30.67
N ARG A 96 -8.91 -51.00 29.49
CA ARG A 96 -10.19 -51.73 29.19
C ARG A 96 -10.66 -51.29 27.79
N GLY A 97 -10.55 -52.13 26.75
CA GLY A 97 -11.58 -53.10 26.32
C GLY A 97 -12.68 -52.40 25.49
N GLY A 98 -13.01 -52.72 24.24
CA GLY A 98 -12.56 -53.73 23.29
C GLY A 98 -13.44 -53.64 22.02
N ARG A 99 -13.18 -54.55 21.07
CA ARG A 99 -14.02 -54.96 19.91
C ARG A 99 -13.98 -54.01 18.70
N ARG A 100 -13.24 -54.39 17.65
CA ARG A 100 -13.66 -55.22 16.47
C ARG A 100 -14.62 -54.42 15.56
N ALA A 101 -14.54 -54.38 14.25
CA ALA A 101 -13.70 -54.98 13.22
C ALA A 101 -13.89 -54.06 11.99
N GLY A 102 -12.86 -53.68 11.24
CA GLY A 102 -12.43 -54.46 10.09
C GLY A 102 -13.38 -54.33 8.90
N ARG A 103 -13.07 -53.45 7.94
CA ARG A 103 -13.02 -53.83 6.52
C ARG A 103 -12.28 -52.81 5.66
N THR A 104 -11.40 -53.40 4.90
CA THR A 104 -10.45 -52.91 3.92
C THR A 104 -11.07 -52.46 2.61
N ALA A 105 -10.26 -51.71 1.85
CA ALA A 105 -10.27 -51.55 0.39
C ALA A 105 -11.36 -50.62 -0.15
N ALA A 106 -11.16 -49.88 -1.24
CA ALA A 106 -10.01 -49.47 -2.03
C ALA A 106 -10.58 -48.42 -3.01
N SER A 107 -9.69 -47.56 -3.54
CA SER A 107 -9.81 -46.91 -4.86
C SER A 107 -11.14 -46.29 -5.31
N ARG A 108 -11.11 -44.98 -5.63
CA ARG A 108 -11.19 -44.53 -7.03
C ARG A 108 -11.15 -43.00 -7.12
N SER A 109 -10.25 -42.56 -8.01
CA SER A 109 -10.38 -41.38 -8.86
C SER A 109 -11.82 -41.07 -9.26
N GLY A 110 -12.23 -39.81 -9.21
CA GLY A 110 -13.53 -39.41 -9.75
C GLY A 110 -13.73 -37.91 -9.73
N ARG A 111 -13.68 -37.34 -10.93
CA ARG A 111 -13.88 -35.94 -11.29
C ARG A 111 -15.39 -35.72 -11.55
N SER A 112 -16.04 -34.81 -10.83
CA SER A 112 -17.35 -34.19 -11.15
C SER A 112 -17.38 -32.86 -10.37
N ARG A 113 -17.51 -31.63 -10.90
CA ARG A 113 -18.32 -31.05 -11.98
C ARG A 113 -19.78 -31.47 -11.94
N GLY A 114 -20.62 -30.61 -11.38
CA GLY A 114 -22.01 -30.43 -11.82
C GLY A 114 -23.08 -30.49 -10.74
N GLY A 115 -23.39 -29.33 -10.14
CA GLY A 115 -24.75 -28.88 -9.77
C GLY A 115 -25.62 -29.74 -8.83
N PRO A 116 -26.91 -29.40 -8.70
CA PRO A 116 -27.42 -28.36 -7.79
C PRO A 116 -28.53 -28.89 -6.86
N GLY A 117 -28.82 -28.18 -5.75
CA GLY A 117 -30.12 -28.28 -5.07
C GLY A 117 -30.10 -28.46 -3.55
N GLY A 118 -31.18 -27.98 -2.92
CA GLY A 118 -31.54 -28.12 -1.50
C GLY A 118 -31.09 -26.91 -0.69
N ASP A 119 -31.90 -25.87 -0.47
CA ASP A 119 -33.19 -25.84 0.25
C ASP A 119 -33.06 -26.22 1.74
N ASP A 120 -33.87 -25.58 2.58
CA ASP A 120 -33.87 -25.57 4.05
C ASP A 120 -32.93 -24.55 4.75
N GLY A 121 -33.45 -23.32 4.90
CA GLY A 121 -32.90 -22.30 5.81
C GLY A 121 -34.03 -21.54 6.50
N ASP A 122 -34.41 -22.03 7.68
CA ASP A 122 -35.48 -21.52 8.54
C ASP A 122 -35.50 -20.00 8.76
N GLU A 123 -36.69 -19.43 8.57
CA GLU A 123 -37.05 -18.05 8.85
C GLU A 123 -37.21 -17.82 10.37
N GLN A 124 -36.11 -17.61 11.10
CA GLN A 124 -36.18 -17.10 12.48
C GLN A 124 -36.35 -15.58 12.51
N LYS A 125 -37.62 -15.15 12.54
CA LYS A 125 -38.05 -13.83 13.02
C LYS A 125 -37.68 -13.65 14.50
N SER A 126 -36.52 -13.06 14.78
CA SER A 126 -36.24 -12.48 16.10
C SER A 126 -36.62 -10.99 16.10
N LYS A 127 -37.57 -10.66 16.98
CA LYS A 127 -37.99 -9.30 17.32
C LYS A 127 -36.86 -8.64 18.12
N MET A 128 -36.14 -7.67 17.57
CA MET A 128 -35.24 -6.83 18.35
C MET A 128 -36.02 -5.73 19.09
N PRO A 129 -35.85 -5.57 20.42
CA PRO A 129 -36.36 -4.42 21.14
C PRO A 129 -35.51 -3.18 20.84
N LEU A 130 -36.21 -2.10 20.54
CA LEU A 130 -35.72 -0.79 20.16
C LEU A 130 -35.13 -0.07 21.39
N PHE A 131 -33.83 -0.24 21.65
CA PHE A 131 -33.05 0.62 22.55
C PHE A 131 -31.99 1.39 21.75
N ALA A 132 -32.42 2.52 21.18
CA ALA A 132 -31.58 3.48 20.49
C ALA A 132 -31.46 4.78 21.30
N GLY A 133 -30.24 5.30 21.38
CA GLY A 133 -29.91 6.65 21.85
C GLY A 133 -29.60 6.68 23.33
N ILE A 134 -28.33 6.64 23.75
CA ILE A 134 -27.55 7.87 23.96
C ILE A 134 -26.02 7.65 23.76
N GLY A 135 -25.54 6.43 23.53
CA GLY A 135 -24.10 6.12 23.56
C GLY A 135 -23.25 6.51 22.33
N ALA A 136 -23.84 6.77 21.17
CA ALA A 136 -23.09 6.94 19.92
C ALA A 136 -22.43 8.32 19.74
N ALA A 137 -22.88 9.36 20.48
CA ALA A 137 -22.30 10.70 20.36
C ALA A 137 -20.97 10.85 21.11
N VAL A 138 -20.74 10.04 22.15
CA VAL A 138 -19.52 10.12 22.98
C VAL A 138 -18.31 9.52 22.25
N ALA A 139 -18.49 8.43 21.49
CA ALA A 139 -17.40 7.79 20.76
C ALA A 139 -16.84 8.66 19.62
N ILE A 140 -17.69 9.44 18.93
CA ILE A 140 -17.25 10.35 17.86
C ILE A 140 -16.55 11.59 18.46
N ALA A 141 -16.99 12.08 19.63
CA ALA A 141 -16.35 13.18 20.32
C ALA A 141 -14.93 12.83 20.83
N VAL A 142 -14.72 11.59 21.31
CA VAL A 142 -13.39 11.13 21.76
C VAL A 142 -12.40 11.01 20.59
N ILE A 143 -12.86 10.53 19.42
CA ILE A 143 -12.00 10.45 18.22
C ILE A 143 -11.65 11.86 17.70
N ALA A 144 -12.59 12.81 17.72
CA ALA A 144 -12.31 14.20 17.35
C ALA A 144 -11.40 14.92 18.36
N PHE A 145 -11.53 14.63 19.66
CA PHE A 145 -10.68 15.23 20.71
C PHE A 145 -9.23 14.69 20.65
N ILE A 146 -9.01 13.43 20.27
CA ILE A 146 -7.65 12.88 20.07
C ILE A 146 -7.00 13.42 18.79
N VAL A 147 -7.78 13.72 17.74
CA VAL A 147 -7.25 14.25 16.46
C VAL A 147 -7.08 15.78 16.47
N PHE A 148 -7.89 16.54 17.23
CA PHE A 148 -7.88 18.02 17.22
C PHE A 148 -7.65 18.70 18.59
N GLY A 149 -7.74 17.99 19.72
CA GLY A 149 -7.81 18.57 21.07
C GLY A 149 -6.52 18.51 21.90
N GLY A 150 -5.36 18.79 21.29
CA GLY A 150 -4.07 18.80 21.98
C GLY A 150 -3.28 20.07 21.75
N ASN A 151 -3.83 21.22 22.16
CA ASN A 151 -3.07 22.47 22.39
C ASN A 151 -3.89 23.39 23.30
N LYS A 152 -3.63 23.29 24.61
CA LYS A 152 -3.65 24.39 25.60
C LYS A 152 -3.45 23.80 27.00
N LYS A 153 -2.23 23.93 27.51
CA LYS A 153 -1.94 24.22 28.90
C LYS A 153 -0.75 25.16 28.88
N ASP A 154 -0.95 26.37 29.40
CA ASP A 154 0.11 27.16 30.01
C ASP A 154 -0.54 27.85 31.20
N ASP A 155 -0.48 27.18 32.35
CA ASP A 155 -0.51 27.83 33.65
C ASP A 155 0.91 28.30 33.95
N THR A 156 1.04 29.62 33.99
CA THR A 156 1.94 30.45 34.77
C THR A 156 2.77 29.72 35.84
N THR A 157 4.10 29.76 35.74
CA THR A 157 4.96 29.92 36.93
C THR A 157 6.33 30.50 36.57
N ASN A 158 6.70 31.50 37.37
CA ASN A 158 7.93 32.30 37.34
C ASN A 158 9.21 31.49 37.64
N GLY A 159 10.32 31.87 37.00
CA GLY A 159 11.69 31.50 37.39
C GLY A 159 12.74 32.28 36.58
N LYS A 160 13.64 32.97 37.29
CA LYS A 160 14.55 34.07 36.87
C LYS A 160 15.79 33.67 36.01
N PRO A 161 16.58 34.65 35.49
CA PRO A 161 17.44 34.54 34.31
C PRO A 161 18.96 34.36 34.55
N GLY A 162 19.66 33.96 33.47
CA GLY A 162 21.04 34.35 33.10
C GLY A 162 22.03 33.18 32.90
N PRO A 163 23.15 33.34 32.16
CA PRO A 163 23.60 34.50 31.39
C PRO A 163 23.95 34.24 29.91
N THR A 164 24.06 35.37 29.22
CA THR A 164 24.55 35.71 27.88
C THR A 164 25.91 35.08 27.52
N ILE A 165 26.03 34.51 26.31
CA ILE A 165 27.32 34.44 25.59
C ILE A 165 27.09 34.88 24.13
N ALA A 166 27.87 35.87 23.74
CA ALA A 166 27.95 36.48 22.42
C ALA A 166 28.79 35.64 21.45
N GLY A 167 28.45 35.68 20.17
CA GLY A 167 29.27 35.12 19.10
C GLY A 167 28.61 35.18 17.72
N LYS A 168 28.82 36.30 17.02
CA LYS A 168 28.60 36.51 15.56
C LYS A 168 29.97 36.27 14.87
N PRO A 169 30.04 35.71 13.65
CA PRO A 169 30.06 36.48 12.38
C PRO A 169 29.20 35.82 11.27
N GLU A 170 28.50 36.52 10.36
CA GLU A 170 28.98 37.24 9.14
C GLU A 170 29.82 36.35 8.19
N VAL A 171 29.63 36.16 6.87
CA VAL A 171 28.84 36.73 5.75
C VAL A 171 28.76 35.64 4.64
N ALA A 172 27.85 35.82 3.67
CA ALA A 172 27.88 35.44 2.24
C ALA A 172 26.72 34.50 1.87
N ASP A 173 25.56 34.99 1.42
CA ASP A 173 25.30 35.75 0.19
C ASP A 173 25.78 35.01 -1.07
N ASN A 174 24.84 34.33 -1.73
CA ASN A 174 24.85 34.07 -3.17
C ASN A 174 23.45 33.59 -3.59
N THR A 175 22.66 34.54 -4.08
CA THR A 175 21.41 34.32 -4.82
C THR A 175 21.67 34.53 -6.31
N PRO A 176 21.37 33.54 -7.15
CA PRO A 176 20.80 33.79 -8.48
C PRO A 176 19.63 32.79 -8.73
N GLU A 177 18.61 33.01 -9.55
CA GLU A 177 18.17 34.09 -10.41
C GLU A 177 16.71 33.76 -10.75
N LYS A 178 15.85 34.78 -10.78
CA LYS A 178 14.41 34.64 -10.91
C LYS A 178 14.03 34.65 -12.39
N VAL A 179 13.81 33.48 -12.99
CA VAL A 179 13.31 33.38 -14.37
C VAL A 179 11.80 33.62 -14.40
N ASN A 180 11.42 34.64 -15.15
CA ASN A 180 10.08 35.19 -15.31
C ASN A 180 9.36 34.48 -16.47
N PRO A 181 8.25 33.74 -16.28
CA PRO A 181 7.49 33.22 -17.40
C PRO A 181 6.55 34.29 -17.97
N LYS A 182 6.80 34.61 -19.23
CA LYS A 182 6.03 35.49 -20.12
C LYS A 182 4.59 35.01 -20.25
N LYS A 183 3.68 35.93 -19.98
CA LYS A 183 2.22 35.83 -20.10
C LYS A 183 1.85 35.99 -21.58
N THR A 184 1.23 34.98 -22.18
CA THR A 184 0.53 35.11 -23.47
C THR A 184 -0.88 34.56 -23.28
N GLY A 185 -1.87 35.45 -23.34
CA GLY A 185 -3.27 35.09 -23.34
C GLY A 185 -3.76 34.72 -24.74
N SER A 186 -4.89 34.02 -24.79
CA SER A 186 -5.94 34.19 -25.78
C SER A 186 -7.21 33.49 -25.28
N ALA A 187 -8.26 34.27 -25.07
CA ALA A 187 -9.66 33.84 -25.05
C ALA A 187 -10.22 33.84 -26.49
N PRO A 188 -11.32 33.13 -26.76
CA PRO A 188 -12.64 33.80 -26.88
C PRO A 188 -13.77 32.97 -26.20
N ALA A 189 -14.79 33.55 -25.52
CA ALA A 189 -16.06 34.11 -26.04
C ALA A 189 -16.78 33.17 -27.04
N GLU A 190 -18.07 32.86 -27.04
CA GLU A 190 -19.33 33.26 -26.35
C GLU A 190 -20.41 32.24 -26.80
N ALA A 191 -21.54 32.09 -26.08
CA ALA A 191 -22.91 31.97 -26.62
C ALA A 191 -23.94 31.34 -25.64
N THR A 192 -24.57 32.23 -24.88
CA THR A 192 -26.01 32.40 -24.56
C THR A 192 -27.03 31.49 -25.27
N THR A 193 -28.02 30.90 -24.56
CA THR A 193 -29.46 31.30 -24.60
C THR A 193 -30.45 30.44 -23.77
N LYS A 194 -31.35 31.17 -23.06
CA LYS A 194 -32.81 30.98 -22.81
C LYS A 194 -33.31 29.80 -21.92
N LYS A 195 -34.50 29.81 -21.30
CA LYS A 195 -35.48 30.76 -20.68
C LYS A 195 -36.76 29.92 -20.49
N GLY A 196 -37.42 30.00 -19.33
CA GLY A 196 -38.77 29.43 -19.03
C GLY A 196 -38.89 29.21 -17.51
N ASP A 197 -39.62 29.96 -16.67
CA ASP A 197 -41.06 30.34 -16.66
C ASP A 197 -41.96 29.08 -16.76
N THR A 198 -42.96 28.78 -15.94
CA THR A 198 -43.71 29.42 -14.82
C THR A 198 -44.49 28.26 -14.14
N GLY A 199 -44.99 28.38 -12.90
CA GLY A 199 -45.91 27.35 -12.38
C GLY A 199 -46.32 27.46 -10.91
N GLU A 200 -47.10 28.47 -10.62
CA GLU A 200 -47.85 28.72 -9.39
C GLU A 200 -49.06 27.76 -9.23
N ALA A 201 -49.26 27.17 -8.04
CA ALA A 201 -50.57 26.91 -7.43
C ALA A 201 -50.45 26.23 -6.04
N THR A 202 -50.92 26.95 -5.01
CA THR A 202 -51.52 26.42 -3.76
C THR A 202 -53.00 26.91 -3.79
N PRO A 203 -53.98 26.45 -2.97
CA PRO A 203 -53.95 25.52 -1.83
C PRO A 203 -55.11 24.50 -1.75
N ALA A 204 -55.01 23.51 -0.87
CA ALA A 204 -56.18 22.92 -0.22
C ALA A 204 -55.88 22.43 1.20
N THR A 205 -56.66 23.00 2.12
CA THR A 205 -56.65 22.88 3.57
C THR A 205 -57.08 21.49 4.05
N THR A 206 -56.33 20.86 4.96
CA THR A 206 -56.87 19.82 5.85
C THR A 206 -56.41 20.09 7.28
N LYS A 207 -57.34 20.57 8.10
CA LYS A 207 -57.22 20.66 9.56
C LYS A 207 -57.26 19.25 10.15
N LYS A 208 -56.21 18.82 10.87
CA LYS A 208 -56.36 17.82 11.94
C LYS A 208 -55.25 17.90 12.99
N GLN A 209 -55.68 18.31 14.19
CA GLN A 209 -55.22 17.89 15.52
C GLN A 209 -53.73 18.06 15.87
N THR A 210 -53.45 19.21 16.46
CA THR A 210 -52.27 19.52 17.29
C THR A 210 -52.17 18.58 18.50
N LYS A 211 -51.37 17.52 18.36
CA LYS A 211 -50.67 16.89 19.48
C LYS A 211 -49.43 17.77 19.76
N LYS A 212 -49.25 18.24 21.00
CA LYS A 212 -48.05 18.98 21.45
C LYS A 212 -46.80 18.08 21.26
N VAL A 213 -46.21 18.12 20.06
CA VAL A 213 -44.89 17.55 19.78
C VAL A 213 -43.87 18.59 20.22
N ALA A 214 -43.02 18.23 21.19
CA ALA A 214 -41.92 19.05 21.65
C ALA A 214 -41.12 19.58 20.44
N LYS A 215 -41.02 20.90 20.35
CA LYS A 215 -40.36 21.66 19.29
C LYS A 215 -38.91 21.16 19.17
N LYS A 216 -38.65 20.28 18.20
CA LYS A 216 -37.32 19.73 17.92
C LYS A 216 -36.39 20.94 17.67
N PRO A 217 -35.29 21.11 18.41
CA PRO A 217 -34.43 22.27 18.26
C PRO A 217 -33.95 22.33 16.81
N ALA A 218 -34.16 23.47 16.16
CA ALA A 218 -33.74 23.70 14.79
C ALA A 218 -32.25 23.37 14.68
N LYS A 219 -31.92 22.37 13.85
CA LYS A 219 -30.52 22.04 13.52
C LYS A 219 -29.89 23.30 12.97
N LYS A 220 -28.99 23.92 13.74
CA LYS A 220 -28.17 25.03 13.26
C LYS A 220 -27.51 24.58 11.95
N PRO A 221 -27.53 25.39 10.88
CA PRO A 221 -26.91 25.03 9.62
C PRO A 221 -25.45 24.67 9.90
N ALA A 222 -25.04 23.48 9.45
CA ALA A 222 -23.68 23.01 9.62
C ALA A 222 -22.74 24.06 9.02
N LYS A 223 -21.88 24.65 9.85
CA LYS A 223 -20.85 25.58 9.37
C LYS A 223 -20.07 24.85 8.28
N LYS A 224 -19.99 25.45 7.08
CA LYS A 224 -19.15 24.92 6.00
C LYS A 224 -17.75 24.69 6.58
N PRO A 225 -17.13 23.52 6.36
CA PRO A 225 -15.81 23.25 6.90
C PRO A 225 -14.86 24.35 6.41
N ALA A 226 -14.10 24.93 7.34
CA ALA A 226 -13.04 25.87 6.98
C ALA A 226 -12.17 25.24 5.90
N GLY A 227 -11.90 25.98 4.82
CA GLY A 227 -11.14 25.48 3.68
C GLY A 227 -9.87 24.76 4.11
N ILE A 228 -9.54 23.65 3.45
CA ILE A 228 -8.38 22.84 3.81
C ILE A 228 -7.13 23.67 3.51
N THR A 229 -6.39 24.03 4.55
CA THR A 229 -5.10 24.70 4.39
C THR A 229 -4.15 23.83 3.57
N PRO A 230 -3.51 24.37 2.51
CA PRO A 230 -2.48 23.68 1.75
C PRO A 230 -1.41 23.16 2.71
N PHE A 231 -1.03 21.90 2.53
CA PHE A 231 -0.01 21.25 3.36
C PHE A 231 0.84 20.35 2.47
N ASP A 232 2.16 20.50 2.58
CA ASP A 232 3.13 19.68 1.88
C ASP A 232 3.79 18.72 2.89
N ALA A 233 3.76 17.42 2.61
CA ALA A 233 4.34 16.41 3.48
C ALA A 233 5.87 16.49 3.54
N LYS A 234 6.51 17.05 2.49
CA LYS A 234 7.97 17.18 2.39
C LYS A 234 8.56 18.07 3.48
N THR A 235 7.78 19.00 4.02
CA THR A 235 8.22 19.92 5.08
C THR A 235 8.31 19.27 6.46
N LEU A 236 7.85 18.02 6.62
CA LEU A 236 8.02 17.29 7.87
C LEU A 236 9.51 16.93 8.06
N PRO A 237 9.99 16.59 9.27
CA PRO A 237 11.30 15.97 9.44
C PRO A 237 11.25 14.50 9.01
N GLU A 238 12.42 13.89 8.79
CA GLU A 238 12.53 12.43 8.66
C GLU A 238 12.34 11.79 10.04
N LEU A 239 11.79 10.58 10.07
CA LEU A 239 11.69 9.81 11.31
C LEU A 239 12.96 8.99 11.52
N ASP A 240 13.47 9.06 12.74
CA ASP A 240 14.53 8.19 13.22
C ASP A 240 14.02 6.76 13.41
N TYR A 241 14.94 5.82 13.20
CA TYR A 241 14.69 4.41 13.47
C TYR A 241 14.84 4.11 14.97
N PRO A 242 14.11 3.11 15.50
CA PRO A 242 14.34 2.63 16.86
C PRO A 242 15.80 2.23 17.06
N SER A 243 16.33 2.46 18.26
CA SER A 243 17.75 2.23 18.57
C SER A 243 18.20 0.77 18.46
N ASP A 244 17.27 -0.17 18.46
CA ASP A 244 17.53 -1.60 18.29
C ASP A 244 17.63 -2.05 16.82
N VAL A 245 17.39 -1.14 15.86
CA VAL A 245 17.55 -1.40 14.42
C VAL A 245 18.96 -0.99 14.01
N ASP A 246 19.77 -1.94 13.55
CA ASP A 246 21.11 -1.67 13.04
C ASP A 246 21.09 -1.04 11.63
N ASP A 247 22.23 -0.53 11.16
CA ASP A 247 22.30 0.17 9.87
C ASP A 247 22.06 -0.76 8.67
N ALA A 248 22.34 -2.06 8.80
CA ALA A 248 22.07 -3.04 7.75
C ALA A 248 20.57 -3.29 7.61
N GLU A 249 19.85 -3.41 8.72
CA GLU A 249 18.40 -3.52 8.76
C GLU A 249 17.74 -2.22 8.27
N LYS A 250 18.25 -1.04 8.66
CA LYS A 250 17.79 0.25 8.12
C LYS A 250 17.91 0.28 6.59
N ALA A 251 19.06 -0.11 6.04
CA ALA A 251 19.28 -0.15 4.60
C ALA A 251 18.29 -1.09 3.90
N ARG A 252 18.09 -2.29 4.45
CA ARG A 252 17.12 -3.26 3.94
C ARG A 252 15.68 -2.73 4.00
N ILE A 253 15.28 -2.09 5.10
CA ILE A 253 13.94 -1.50 5.23
C ILE A 253 13.74 -0.39 4.21
N ASN A 254 14.75 0.47 4.00
CA ASN A 254 14.67 1.54 3.02
C ASN A 254 14.56 1.01 1.59
N GLU A 255 15.31 -0.04 1.24
CA GLU A 255 15.21 -0.71 -0.06
C GLU A 255 13.82 -1.33 -0.27
N LEU A 256 13.28 -2.01 0.75
CA LEU A 256 11.93 -2.56 0.70
C LEU A 256 10.88 -1.46 0.58
N ALA A 257 11.02 -0.35 1.31
CA ALA A 257 10.09 0.78 1.25
C ALA A 257 10.13 1.45 -0.11
N LEU A 258 11.33 1.62 -0.70
CA LEU A 258 11.48 2.16 -2.05
C LEU A 258 10.84 1.22 -3.08
N THR A 259 11.15 -0.08 -3.01
CA THR A 259 10.58 -1.10 -3.91
C THR A 259 9.06 -1.15 -3.80
N ALA A 260 8.51 -1.11 -2.59
CA ALA A 260 7.08 -1.10 -2.35
C ALA A 260 6.41 0.18 -2.85
N PHE A 261 7.13 1.30 -2.84
CA PHE A 261 6.64 2.57 -3.36
C PHE A 261 6.68 2.58 -4.89
N GLU A 262 7.82 2.29 -5.52
CA GLU A 262 8.06 2.49 -6.95
C GLU A 262 7.49 1.39 -7.86
N ASP A 263 7.47 0.13 -7.42
CA ASP A 263 7.05 -1.02 -8.22
C ASP A 263 5.56 -1.32 -7.99
N ASP A 264 4.72 -1.16 -9.01
CA ASP A 264 3.28 -1.43 -8.94
C ASP A 264 2.91 -2.91 -9.16
N ALA A 265 3.91 -3.77 -9.36
CA ALA A 265 3.74 -5.17 -9.69
C ALA A 265 3.92 -6.08 -8.46
N ILE A 266 4.15 -7.37 -8.74
CA ILE A 266 4.29 -8.42 -7.73
C ILE A 266 5.45 -8.12 -6.77
N HIS A 267 6.50 -7.43 -7.22
CA HIS A 267 7.65 -7.11 -6.39
C HIS A 267 7.29 -6.06 -5.33
N GLY A 268 6.59 -4.98 -5.71
CA GLY A 268 6.12 -3.99 -4.75
C GLY A 268 5.17 -4.59 -3.71
N LYS A 269 4.23 -5.45 -4.11
CA LYS A 269 3.37 -6.16 -3.16
C LYS A 269 4.19 -7.02 -2.19
N ARG A 270 5.16 -7.79 -2.68
CA ARG A 270 6.02 -8.64 -1.82
C ARG A 270 6.86 -7.80 -0.86
N ALA A 271 7.36 -6.66 -1.32
CA ALA A 271 8.10 -5.72 -0.48
C ALA A 271 7.20 -5.12 0.61
N SER A 272 5.98 -4.72 0.27
CA SER A 272 4.95 -4.28 1.23
C SER A 272 4.63 -5.37 2.26
N ASP A 273 4.36 -6.60 1.82
CA ASP A 273 4.09 -7.74 2.72
C ASP A 273 5.30 -8.00 3.65
N ALA A 274 6.53 -7.81 3.16
CA ALA A 274 7.74 -7.94 3.97
C ALA A 274 7.85 -6.83 5.02
N LEU A 275 7.55 -5.58 4.66
CA LEU A 275 7.50 -4.46 5.60
C LEU A 275 6.45 -4.73 6.70
N VAL A 276 5.24 -5.15 6.33
CA VAL A 276 4.17 -5.50 7.30
C VAL A 276 4.64 -6.52 8.32
N ARG A 277 5.41 -7.54 7.90
CA ARG A 277 5.98 -8.54 8.81
C ARG A 277 7.03 -7.98 9.75
N LEU A 278 7.82 -7.00 9.33
CA LEU A 278 8.77 -6.29 10.20
C LEU A 278 8.04 -5.41 11.23
N GLY A 279 6.87 -4.89 10.88
CA GLY A 279 5.99 -4.18 11.81
C GLY A 279 6.61 -2.86 12.29
N ARG A 280 6.88 -2.77 13.60
CA ARG A 280 7.38 -1.54 14.27
C ARG A 280 8.60 -0.95 13.58
N THR A 281 9.61 -1.78 13.26
CA THR A 281 10.89 -1.32 12.73
C THR A 281 10.78 -0.74 11.32
N ALA A 282 9.78 -1.17 10.55
CA ALA A 282 9.56 -0.73 9.16
C ALA A 282 8.84 0.62 9.04
N LEU A 283 8.15 1.08 10.09
CA LEU A 283 7.33 2.30 10.03
C LEU A 283 8.10 3.56 9.64
N PRO A 284 9.29 3.86 10.19
CA PRO A 284 10.09 5.02 9.77
C PRO A 284 10.43 4.98 8.28
N GLY A 285 10.79 3.81 7.74
CA GLY A 285 11.10 3.65 6.31
C GLY A 285 9.90 3.96 5.40
N ILE A 286 8.72 3.42 5.74
CA ILE A 286 7.48 3.72 4.98
C ILE A 286 7.15 5.21 5.07
N TYR A 287 7.21 5.78 6.27
CA TYR A 287 6.96 7.21 6.50
C TYR A 287 7.91 8.08 5.68
N ASN A 288 9.21 7.75 5.67
CA ASN A 288 10.24 8.50 4.97
C ASN A 288 10.06 8.46 3.44
N GLN A 289 9.40 7.45 2.89
CA GLN A 289 8.96 7.44 1.49
C GLN A 289 7.68 8.27 1.29
N LEU A 290 6.67 8.10 2.15
CA LEU A 290 5.41 8.84 2.06
C LEU A 290 5.61 10.37 2.12
N ARG A 291 6.53 10.88 2.95
CA ARG A 291 6.83 12.32 3.01
C ARG A 291 7.35 12.88 1.68
N LYS A 292 7.98 12.05 0.83
CA LYS A 292 8.58 12.45 -0.45
C LYS A 292 7.54 12.47 -1.59
N ALA A 293 6.42 11.79 -1.41
CA ALA A 293 5.37 11.66 -2.41
C ALA A 293 4.69 12.99 -2.76
N ASN A 294 4.35 13.17 -4.03
CA ASN A 294 3.49 14.23 -4.53
C ASN A 294 2.05 13.74 -4.63
N TYR A 295 1.23 14.07 -3.64
CA TYR A 295 -0.18 13.65 -3.59
C TYR A 295 -1.09 14.31 -4.64
N MET A 296 -0.58 15.27 -5.42
CA MET A 296 -1.31 15.82 -6.57
C MET A 296 -1.13 14.96 -7.84
N ASP A 297 -0.09 14.12 -7.87
CA ASP A 297 0.16 13.19 -8.95
C ASP A 297 -0.63 11.88 -8.72
N GLU A 298 -1.35 11.43 -9.75
CA GLU A 298 -2.24 10.26 -9.63
C GLU A 298 -1.48 8.99 -9.27
N PHE A 299 -0.33 8.77 -9.92
CA PHE A 299 0.48 7.58 -9.72
C PHE A 299 1.10 7.56 -8.32
N GLN A 300 1.73 8.67 -7.89
CA GLN A 300 2.32 8.75 -6.55
C GLN A 300 1.27 8.75 -5.43
N ALA A 301 0.08 9.30 -5.64
CA ALA A 301 -1.01 9.20 -4.68
C ALA A 301 -1.53 7.77 -4.53
N MET A 302 -1.53 6.98 -5.61
CA MET A 302 -1.87 5.57 -5.59
C MET A 302 -0.81 4.74 -4.87
N GLN A 303 0.47 4.99 -5.15
CA GLN A 303 1.59 4.38 -4.40
C GLN A 303 1.51 4.73 -2.91
N GLY A 304 1.22 6.00 -2.59
CA GLY A 304 0.97 6.45 -1.23
C GLY A 304 -0.21 5.74 -0.55
N PHE A 305 -1.27 5.45 -1.29
CA PHE A 305 -2.41 4.66 -0.79
C PHE A 305 -2.00 3.23 -0.45
N MET A 306 -1.23 2.58 -1.31
CA MET A 306 -0.76 1.20 -1.08
C MET A 306 0.15 1.11 0.15
N MET A 307 1.08 2.06 0.31
CA MET A 307 1.92 2.15 1.52
C MET A 307 1.10 2.45 2.78
N HIS A 308 0.07 3.28 2.67
CA HIS A 308 -0.85 3.52 3.78
C HIS A 308 -1.66 2.28 4.15
N LYS A 309 -2.00 1.41 3.18
CA LYS A 309 -2.63 0.12 3.46
C LYS A 309 -1.70 -0.83 4.22
N ALA A 310 -0.41 -0.83 3.89
CA ALA A 310 0.58 -1.57 4.68
C ALA A 310 0.62 -1.09 6.13
N ILE A 311 0.61 0.23 6.37
CA ILE A 311 0.53 0.81 7.71
C ILE A 311 -0.78 0.42 8.41
N GLU A 312 -1.92 0.48 7.71
CA GLU A 312 -3.21 0.08 8.27
C GLU A 312 -3.18 -1.39 8.73
N GLU A 313 -2.56 -2.28 7.96
CA GLU A 313 -2.38 -3.69 8.31
C GLU A 313 -1.45 -3.85 9.53
N MET A 314 -0.31 -3.15 9.57
CA MET A 314 0.59 -3.11 10.74
C MET A 314 -0.13 -2.65 12.01
N LEU A 315 -1.05 -1.70 11.88
CA LEU A 315 -1.82 -1.11 12.98
C LEU A 315 -3.17 -1.84 13.22
N LEU A 316 -3.32 -3.06 12.71
CA LEU A 316 -4.50 -3.91 12.87
C LEU A 316 -5.79 -3.18 12.43
N GLY A 317 -5.82 -2.74 11.18
CA GLY A 317 -6.97 -2.08 10.55
C GLY A 317 -7.21 -0.65 10.98
N ARG A 318 -6.23 0.01 11.64
CA ARG A 318 -6.40 1.42 12.04
C ARG A 318 -6.02 2.34 10.87
N ASN A 319 -7.03 2.80 10.14
CA ASN A 319 -6.82 3.83 9.12
C ASN A 319 -6.68 5.23 9.78
N LEU A 320 -5.61 5.96 9.44
CA LEU A 320 -5.40 7.37 9.85
C LEU A 320 -6.19 8.38 8.99
N GLY A 321 -7.21 7.92 8.27
CA GLY A 321 -8.10 8.74 7.46
C GLY A 321 -7.60 8.98 6.04
N TYR A 322 -6.66 8.20 5.52
CA TYR A 322 -6.20 8.36 4.13
C TYR A 322 -7.35 8.10 3.16
N LYS A 323 -7.50 8.97 2.17
CA LYS A 323 -8.51 8.87 1.13
C LYS A 323 -7.90 8.23 -0.12
N PRO A 324 -8.43 7.07 -0.57
CA PRO A 324 -7.94 6.45 -1.80
C PRO A 324 -8.18 7.38 -3.00
N PRO A 325 -7.19 7.55 -3.90
CA PRO A 325 -7.44 8.20 -5.17
C PRO A 325 -8.37 7.32 -6.02
N GLU A 326 -9.33 7.95 -6.70
CA GLU A 326 -10.20 7.28 -7.67
C GLU A 326 -9.46 7.10 -8.99
N PRO A 327 -9.27 5.87 -9.51
CA PRO A 327 -8.52 5.64 -10.75
C PRO A 327 -9.16 6.37 -11.95
N GLY A 328 -8.35 7.08 -12.73
CA GLY A 328 -8.78 7.80 -13.93
C GLY A 328 -9.50 9.12 -13.66
N MET A 329 -9.59 9.56 -12.41
CA MET A 329 -10.16 10.85 -12.03
C MET A 329 -9.05 11.79 -11.55
N PRO A 330 -9.07 13.08 -11.94
CA PRO A 330 -8.10 14.04 -11.43
C PRO A 330 -8.25 14.17 -9.92
N ILE A 331 -7.13 14.11 -9.20
CA ILE A 331 -7.13 14.21 -7.74
C ILE A 331 -7.57 15.62 -7.33
N LYS A 332 -8.60 15.69 -6.48
CA LYS A 332 -9.03 16.94 -5.86
C LYS A 332 -7.94 17.46 -4.94
N LYS A 333 -7.61 18.75 -5.05
CA LYS A 333 -6.56 19.39 -4.24
C LYS A 333 -6.82 19.21 -2.74
N GLU A 334 -8.09 19.25 -2.35
CA GLU A 334 -8.54 19.03 -0.98
C GLU A 334 -8.16 17.64 -0.45
N ASP A 335 -8.31 16.61 -1.28
CA ASP A 335 -7.99 15.22 -0.92
C ASP A 335 -6.47 14.99 -0.91
N ALA A 336 -5.73 15.59 -1.84
CA ALA A 336 -4.27 15.58 -1.82
C ALA A 336 -3.70 16.21 -0.54
N TYR A 337 -4.18 17.41 -0.16
CA TYR A 337 -3.77 18.07 1.09
C TYR A 337 -4.20 17.30 2.33
N TRP A 338 -5.35 16.63 2.28
CA TRP A 338 -5.80 15.76 3.36
C TRP A 338 -4.88 14.54 3.53
N ASN A 339 -4.51 13.88 2.44
CA ASN A 339 -3.59 12.74 2.46
C ASN A 339 -2.19 13.13 2.95
N ALA A 340 -1.69 14.30 2.54
CA ALA A 340 -0.46 14.87 3.11
C ALA A 340 -0.57 15.09 4.63
N LYS A 341 -1.74 15.54 5.12
CA LYS A 341 -2.01 15.68 6.57
C LYS A 341 -2.08 14.32 7.30
N CYS A 342 -2.47 13.24 6.63
CA CYS A 342 -2.39 11.89 7.20
C CYS A 342 -0.93 11.49 7.49
N VAL A 343 0.04 11.91 6.66
CA VAL A 343 1.48 11.71 6.93
C VAL A 343 1.90 12.48 8.20
N LYS A 344 1.43 13.71 8.36
CA LYS A 344 1.66 14.47 9.61
C LYS A 344 1.03 13.80 10.84
N ALA A 345 -0.15 13.20 10.68
CA ALA A 345 -0.78 12.43 11.75
C ALA A 345 0.03 11.17 12.10
N LEU A 346 0.58 10.48 11.09
CA LEU A 346 1.48 9.34 11.28
C LEU A 346 2.76 9.73 12.01
N HIS A 347 3.41 10.85 11.63
CA HIS A 347 4.57 11.38 12.35
C HIS A 347 4.26 11.64 13.82
N ARG A 348 3.14 12.30 14.11
CA ARG A 348 2.69 12.57 15.49
C ARG A 348 2.39 11.28 16.25
N PHE A 349 1.80 10.30 15.58
CA PHE A 349 1.51 9.00 16.17
C PHE A 349 2.80 8.28 16.57
N TRP A 350 3.80 8.25 15.67
CA TRP A 350 5.12 7.70 15.97
C TRP A 350 5.79 8.40 17.15
N THR A 351 6.02 9.70 17.03
CA THR A 351 6.76 10.47 18.04
C THR A 351 6.06 10.54 19.40
N LYS A 352 4.73 10.76 19.42
CA LYS A 352 4.01 10.99 20.69
C LYS A 352 3.33 9.76 21.27
N THR A 353 2.85 8.85 20.43
CA THR A 353 2.06 7.69 20.90
C THR A 353 2.93 6.45 21.04
N LEU A 354 3.96 6.33 20.20
CA LEU A 354 4.90 5.21 20.22
C LEU A 354 6.25 5.59 20.81
N GLU A 355 6.39 6.80 21.37
CA GLU A 355 7.61 7.27 22.05
C GLU A 355 8.87 7.01 21.20
N ASP A 356 8.86 7.56 19.98
CA ASP A 356 9.91 7.38 18.96
C ASP A 356 10.19 5.92 18.59
N GLY A 357 9.15 5.09 18.71
CA GLY A 357 9.20 3.68 18.36
C GLY A 357 9.70 2.81 19.50
N ASP A 358 9.57 3.22 20.77
CA ASP A 358 9.81 2.35 21.91
C ASP A 358 9.04 1.02 21.79
N LYS A 359 9.72 -0.08 22.10
CA LYS A 359 9.16 -1.43 21.94
C LYS A 359 7.99 -1.67 22.89
N ALA A 360 8.09 -1.23 24.14
CA ALA A 360 7.03 -1.43 25.13
C ALA A 360 5.80 -0.58 24.80
N ALA A 361 5.99 0.67 24.33
CA ALA A 361 4.92 1.53 23.86
C ALA A 361 4.18 0.89 22.66
N TRP A 362 4.92 0.32 21.70
CA TRP A 362 4.36 -0.43 20.58
C TRP A 362 3.56 -1.66 21.02
N ASP A 363 4.15 -2.53 21.84
CA ASP A 363 3.50 -3.75 22.31
C ASP A 363 2.22 -3.43 23.11
N GLY A 364 2.29 -2.42 23.99
CA GLY A 364 1.13 -1.92 24.72
C GLY A 364 0.03 -1.36 23.81
N PHE A 365 0.40 -0.67 22.74
CA PHE A 365 -0.56 -0.22 21.71
C PHE A 365 -1.23 -1.41 21.01
N MET A 366 -0.44 -2.39 20.58
CA MET A 366 -0.94 -3.57 19.86
C MET A 366 -1.88 -4.42 20.72
N GLU A 367 -1.58 -4.62 22.00
CA GLU A 367 -2.46 -5.34 22.92
C GLU A 367 -3.79 -4.62 23.14
N ARG A 368 -3.77 -3.29 23.35
CA ARG A 368 -5.00 -2.49 23.43
C ARG A 368 -5.84 -2.60 22.16
N ARG A 369 -5.19 -2.63 21.00
CA ARG A 369 -5.85 -2.73 19.70
C ARG A 369 -6.46 -4.11 19.47
N LYS A 370 -5.74 -5.20 19.77
CA LYS A 370 -6.26 -6.57 19.73
C LYS A 370 -7.47 -6.73 20.65
N LYS A 371 -7.41 -6.19 21.86
CA LYS A 371 -8.53 -6.18 22.80
C LYS A 371 -9.76 -5.47 22.21
N PHE A 372 -9.57 -4.27 21.66
CA PHE A 372 -10.65 -3.52 21.02
C PHE A 372 -11.32 -4.30 19.87
N LEU A 373 -10.55 -4.98 19.02
CA LEU A 373 -11.09 -5.79 17.91
C LEU A 373 -11.88 -7.00 18.42
N ARG A 374 -11.39 -7.67 19.48
CA ARG A 374 -12.11 -8.76 20.14
C ARG A 374 -13.46 -8.29 20.69
N ASP A 375 -13.49 -7.12 21.31
CA ASP A 375 -14.70 -6.53 21.88
C ASP A 375 -15.70 -6.05 20.80
N GLN A 376 -15.24 -5.75 19.58
CA GLN A 376 -16.12 -5.43 18.44
C GLN A 376 -16.67 -6.68 17.75
N GLY A 377 -15.91 -7.77 17.68
CA GLY A 377 -16.36 -9.03 17.07
C GLY A 377 -17.39 -9.80 17.91
N ASN A 378 -17.50 -9.49 19.21
CA ASN A 378 -18.48 -10.07 20.12
C ASN A 378 -19.80 -9.27 20.19
N LYS A 379 -20.01 -8.29 19.31
CA LYS A 379 -21.25 -7.53 19.17
C LYS A 379 -21.95 -7.94 17.88
#